data_AF-A0A7C6WQT2-F1
#
_entry.id   AF-A0A7C6WQT2-F1
#
_cell.length_a   1.000
_cell.length_b   1.000
_cell.length_c   1.000
_cell.angle_alpha   90.00
_cell.angle_beta   90.00
_cell.angle_gamma   90.00
#
_symmetry.space_group_name_H-M   'P 1'
#
loop_
_entity.id
_entity.type
_entity.pdbx_description
1 polymer ?
#
loop_
_entity_poly.entity_id
_entity_poly.type
_entity_poly.pdbx_seq_one_letter_code
_entity_poly.pdbx_strand_id
1 'polypeptide(L)'
;MKKRKVLLSILILAMLVIPAVFFTEDIKNVLAANFIKLNATSVDLEINHYKTLRISGTTKKATWTSSNPKVATVSSNGRVTAKAAGSTTITAHVDGRKLRSYVSVFQIHRKDVTLGDNGQQTITIWGPVKNVKWSSSDESVATVSNTSVSSATGTAKAVINAKGKGKATIKAEVNGRKALESKVTVASINPQSVVLEIGDWYGHLKTLKIEGVSGKPTWTTSNKSVAIVNKDGRVEAKGPGIATITANVNGSKLTTEVKVLQLSEKNFTLNDGEAMKLKVAGTNSNIDWHSNNTSVVTVANDGTVKAVGKGNAIIMVTVDGRTMNSRVIVK
;
A
#
# COMPACT_ATOMS: atom_id res chain seq x y z
N MET A 1 -89.11 39.92 -30.84
CA MET A 1 -87.67 40.28 -30.95
C MET A 1 -86.80 40.00 -29.70
N LYS A 2 -87.32 39.50 -28.56
CA LYS A 2 -86.50 39.29 -27.34
C LYS A 2 -85.65 37.99 -27.29
N LYS A 3 -86.06 36.90 -27.97
CA LYS A 3 -85.33 35.61 -27.90
C LYS A 3 -84.04 35.55 -28.74
N ARG A 4 -83.88 36.37 -29.79
CA ARG A 4 -82.66 36.39 -30.63
C ARG A 4 -81.46 37.12 -30.00
N LYS A 5 -81.69 38.04 -29.06
CA LYS A 5 -80.60 38.77 -28.37
C LYS A 5 -79.89 37.92 -27.31
N VAL A 6 -80.59 36.96 -26.70
CA VAL A 6 -80.02 36.07 -25.67
C VAL A 6 -79.07 35.04 -26.30
N LEU A 7 -79.39 34.49 -27.48
CA LEU A 7 -78.49 33.54 -28.16
C LEU A 7 -77.18 34.19 -28.63
N LEU A 8 -77.21 35.46 -29.09
CA LEU A 8 -76.02 36.16 -29.56
C LEU A 8 -75.04 36.50 -28.43
N SER A 9 -75.55 36.84 -27.23
CA SER A 9 -74.71 37.06 -26.04
C SER A 9 -74.07 35.77 -25.51
N ILE A 10 -74.75 34.62 -25.61
CA ILE A 10 -74.18 33.33 -25.19
C ILE A 10 -73.07 32.89 -26.16
N LEU A 11 -73.22 33.16 -27.46
CA LEU A 11 -72.20 32.84 -28.47
C LEU A 11 -70.93 33.68 -28.29
N ILE A 12 -71.07 34.98 -28.01
CA ILE A 12 -69.92 35.89 -27.78
C ILE A 12 -69.19 35.56 -26.46
N LEU A 13 -69.92 35.17 -25.42
CA LEU A 13 -69.32 34.73 -24.15
C LEU A 13 -68.57 33.39 -24.31
N ALA A 14 -69.13 32.44 -25.06
CA ALA A 14 -68.45 31.19 -25.39
C ALA A 14 -67.19 31.42 -26.24
N MET A 15 -67.22 32.37 -27.19
CA MET A 15 -66.10 32.71 -28.07
C MET A 15 -64.95 33.44 -27.35
N LEU A 16 -65.20 34.07 -26.19
CA LEU A 16 -64.18 34.69 -25.33
C LEU A 16 -63.61 33.73 -24.26
N VAL A 17 -64.41 32.77 -23.80
CA VAL A 17 -63.98 31.78 -22.80
C VAL A 17 -63.07 30.72 -23.42
N ILE A 18 -63.33 30.29 -24.66
CA ILE A 18 -62.53 29.25 -25.33
C ILE A 18 -61.05 29.67 -25.53
N PRO A 19 -60.72 30.87 -26.05
CA PRO A 19 -59.33 31.34 -26.12
C PRO A 19 -58.69 31.44 -24.74
N ALA A 20 -59.40 31.95 -23.73
CA ALA A 20 -58.87 32.11 -22.37
C ALA A 20 -58.46 30.76 -21.73
N VAL A 21 -59.22 29.69 -21.98
CA VAL A 21 -58.87 28.34 -21.50
C VAL A 21 -57.58 27.85 -22.18
N PHE A 22 -57.43 28.03 -23.50
CA PHE A 22 -56.21 27.68 -24.22
C PHE A 22 -54.98 28.47 -23.74
N PHE A 23 -55.12 29.78 -23.52
CA PHE A 23 -54.02 30.60 -22.97
C PHE A 23 -53.62 30.18 -21.55
N THR A 24 -54.53 29.70 -20.71
CA THR A 24 -54.19 29.28 -19.34
C THR A 24 -53.47 27.93 -19.25
N GLU A 25 -53.75 26.98 -20.14
CA GLU A 25 -52.98 25.73 -20.23
C GLU A 25 -51.57 25.99 -20.77
N ASP A 26 -51.44 26.84 -21.80
CA ASP A 26 -50.14 27.25 -22.31
C ASP A 26 -49.33 28.02 -21.26
N ILE A 27 -49.94 28.92 -20.48
CA ILE A 27 -49.24 29.59 -19.36
C ILE A 27 -48.86 28.59 -18.25
N LYS A 28 -49.71 27.62 -17.90
CA LYS A 28 -49.35 26.56 -16.94
C LYS A 28 -48.22 25.67 -17.45
N ASN A 29 -48.23 25.32 -18.74
CA ASN A 29 -47.17 24.56 -19.40
C ASN A 29 -45.87 25.37 -19.51
N VAL A 30 -45.95 26.68 -19.78
CA VAL A 30 -44.82 27.64 -19.83
C VAL A 30 -44.24 27.91 -18.43
N LEU A 31 -45.07 27.92 -17.38
CA LEU A 31 -44.61 28.06 -15.99
C LEU A 31 -44.03 26.75 -15.43
N ALA A 32 -44.58 25.57 -15.77
CA ALA A 32 -43.99 24.26 -15.45
C ALA A 32 -42.67 24.01 -16.22
N ALA A 33 -42.56 24.58 -17.42
CA ALA A 33 -41.37 24.62 -18.24
C ALA A 33 -40.18 25.35 -17.59
N ASN A 34 -40.33 26.06 -16.47
CA ASN A 34 -39.21 26.71 -15.79
C ASN A 34 -38.58 25.88 -14.65
N PHE A 35 -39.03 24.63 -14.41
CA PHE A 35 -38.59 23.87 -13.22
C PHE A 35 -38.12 22.42 -13.45
N ILE A 36 -38.16 21.89 -14.69
CA ILE A 36 -37.67 20.53 -14.95
C ILE A 36 -36.14 20.49 -14.90
N LYS A 37 -35.57 19.88 -13.86
CA LYS A 37 -34.11 19.84 -13.62
C LYS A 37 -33.61 18.51 -13.10
N LEU A 38 -32.34 18.22 -13.39
CA LEU A 38 -31.59 17.14 -12.76
C LEU A 38 -31.09 17.56 -11.37
N ASN A 39 -30.99 16.60 -10.45
CA ASN A 39 -30.33 16.80 -9.16
C ASN A 39 -28.82 17.04 -9.27
N ALA A 40 -28.20 16.65 -10.38
CA ALA A 40 -26.79 16.90 -10.68
C ALA A 40 -26.58 17.02 -12.20
N THR A 41 -25.83 18.03 -12.61
CA THR A 41 -25.36 18.21 -14.00
C THR A 41 -23.93 17.74 -14.20
N SER A 42 -23.24 17.40 -13.12
CA SER A 42 -21.90 16.78 -13.14
C SER A 42 -21.80 15.75 -12.02
N VAL A 43 -21.23 14.58 -12.32
CA VAL A 43 -21.02 13.49 -11.36
C VAL A 43 -19.62 12.93 -11.54
N ASP A 44 -18.86 12.89 -10.45
CA ASP A 44 -17.56 12.23 -10.39
C ASP A 44 -17.70 10.88 -9.66
N LEU A 45 -17.39 9.78 -10.36
CA LEU A 45 -17.49 8.43 -9.85
C LEU A 45 -16.12 7.75 -9.83
N GLU A 46 -15.97 6.83 -8.89
CA GLU A 46 -14.94 5.79 -9.02
C GLU A 46 -15.55 4.59 -9.75
N ILE A 47 -14.74 3.83 -10.49
CA ILE A 47 -15.18 2.56 -11.09
C ILE A 47 -15.96 1.69 -10.07
N ASN A 48 -16.98 0.98 -10.57
CA ASN A 48 -17.90 0.14 -9.81
C ASN A 48 -18.82 0.88 -8.81
N HIS A 49 -18.72 2.21 -8.71
CA HIS A 49 -19.69 3.02 -7.98
C HIS A 49 -20.80 3.51 -8.89
N TYR A 50 -21.86 4.01 -8.28
CA TYR A 50 -23.00 4.55 -8.99
C TYR A 50 -23.56 5.80 -8.32
N LYS A 51 -24.30 6.60 -9.10
CA LYS A 51 -25.14 7.70 -8.61
C LYS A 51 -26.48 7.65 -9.31
N THR A 52 -27.56 7.85 -8.58
CA THR A 52 -28.88 8.01 -9.19
C THR A 52 -29.14 9.47 -9.53
N LEU A 53 -29.29 9.74 -10.81
CA LEU A 53 -29.80 11.01 -11.31
C LEU A 53 -31.31 11.02 -11.17
N ARG A 54 -31.84 12.10 -10.60
CA ARG A 54 -33.28 12.31 -10.36
C ARG A 54 -33.72 13.57 -11.07
N ILE A 55 -34.91 13.50 -11.64
CA ILE A 55 -35.57 14.63 -12.29
C ILE A 55 -36.63 15.15 -11.33
N SER A 56 -36.69 16.47 -11.19
CA SER A 56 -37.73 17.18 -10.45
C SER A 56 -38.48 18.11 -11.41
N GLY A 57 -39.70 18.54 -11.04
CA GLY A 57 -40.52 19.44 -11.86
C GLY A 57 -41.44 18.75 -12.88
N THR A 58 -41.50 17.42 -12.88
CA THR A 58 -42.43 16.63 -13.70
C THR A 58 -42.72 15.28 -13.05
N THR A 59 -43.89 14.70 -13.35
CA THR A 59 -44.29 13.33 -12.98
C THR A 59 -44.07 12.34 -14.12
N LYS A 60 -43.73 12.81 -15.33
CA LYS A 60 -43.51 11.92 -16.47
C LYS A 60 -42.19 11.15 -16.32
N LYS A 61 -42.19 9.91 -16.78
CA LYS A 61 -40.99 9.07 -16.80
C LYS A 61 -40.03 9.56 -17.89
N ALA A 62 -38.74 9.59 -17.56
CA ALA A 62 -37.70 9.96 -18.50
C ALA A 62 -37.09 8.74 -19.19
N THR A 63 -36.70 8.90 -20.46
CA THR A 63 -35.88 7.94 -21.18
C THR A 63 -34.42 8.34 -21.06
N TRP A 64 -33.59 7.43 -20.57
CA TRP A 64 -32.17 7.70 -20.29
C TRP A 64 -31.27 7.10 -21.35
N THR A 65 -30.24 7.84 -21.75
CA THR A 65 -29.19 7.36 -22.66
C THR A 65 -27.81 7.78 -22.17
N SER A 66 -26.79 7.00 -22.52
CA SER A 66 -25.38 7.32 -22.31
C SER A 66 -24.69 7.50 -23.65
N SER A 67 -23.92 8.57 -23.81
CA SER A 67 -23.14 8.78 -25.04
C SER A 67 -21.97 7.79 -25.18
N ASN A 68 -21.52 7.19 -24.08
CA ASN A 68 -20.50 6.15 -24.07
C ASN A 68 -20.78 5.12 -22.95
N PRO A 69 -21.59 4.09 -23.25
CA PRO A 69 -21.90 3.01 -22.31
C PRO A 69 -20.70 2.21 -21.82
N LYS A 70 -19.52 2.28 -22.49
CA LYS A 70 -18.28 1.63 -22.02
C LYS A 70 -17.69 2.36 -20.80
N VAL A 71 -17.89 3.67 -20.69
CA VAL A 71 -17.45 4.49 -19.55
C VAL A 71 -18.47 4.45 -18.41
N ALA A 72 -19.74 4.73 -18.70
CA ALA A 72 -20.82 4.61 -17.72
C ALA A 72 -22.15 4.26 -18.39
N THR A 73 -22.92 3.39 -17.76
CA THR A 73 -24.29 3.05 -18.17
C THR A 73 -25.31 3.74 -17.29
N VAL A 74 -26.53 3.91 -17.80
CA VAL A 74 -27.67 4.40 -17.03
C VAL A 74 -28.85 3.46 -17.21
N SER A 75 -29.53 3.11 -16.12
CA SER A 75 -30.76 2.31 -16.15
C SER A 75 -32.00 3.18 -16.42
N SER A 76 -33.15 2.54 -16.63
CA SER A 76 -34.44 3.22 -16.79
C SER A 76 -34.88 4.07 -15.60
N ASN A 77 -34.37 3.80 -14.39
CA ASN A 77 -34.62 4.61 -13.19
C ASN A 77 -33.55 5.68 -12.91
N GLY A 78 -32.65 5.95 -13.86
CA GLY A 78 -31.62 6.99 -13.73
C GLY A 78 -30.40 6.60 -12.89
N ARG A 79 -30.23 5.31 -12.53
CA ARG A 79 -29.02 4.83 -11.85
C ARG A 79 -27.86 4.77 -12.84
N VAL A 80 -26.91 5.69 -12.68
CA VAL A 80 -25.68 5.76 -13.48
C VAL A 80 -24.59 4.94 -12.82
N THR A 81 -24.10 3.90 -13.48
CA THR A 81 -23.05 2.99 -12.99
C THR A 81 -21.76 3.19 -13.78
N ALA A 82 -20.66 3.44 -13.07
CA ALA A 82 -19.32 3.61 -13.65
C ALA A 82 -18.68 2.27 -14.02
N LYS A 83 -18.17 2.16 -15.25
CA LYS A 83 -17.59 0.94 -15.81
C LYS A 83 -16.10 1.05 -16.14
N ALA A 84 -15.68 2.16 -16.74
CA ALA A 84 -14.28 2.38 -17.13
C ALA A 84 -13.88 3.83 -16.93
N ALA A 85 -12.60 4.07 -16.65
CA ALA A 85 -12.06 5.41 -16.49
C ALA A 85 -12.23 6.23 -17.78
N GLY A 86 -12.64 7.49 -17.65
CA GLY A 86 -12.94 8.37 -18.78
C GLY A 86 -14.11 9.29 -18.50
N SER A 87 -14.70 9.86 -19.56
CA SER A 87 -15.87 10.73 -19.44
C SER A 87 -16.98 10.37 -20.41
N THR A 88 -18.23 10.58 -20.00
CA THR A 88 -19.42 10.43 -20.85
C THR A 88 -20.52 11.39 -20.45
N THR A 89 -21.52 11.57 -21.32
CA THR A 89 -22.69 12.39 -21.03
C THR A 89 -23.91 11.49 -20.92
N ILE A 90 -24.59 11.56 -19.78
CA ILE A 90 -25.89 10.95 -19.58
C ILE A 90 -26.97 11.95 -19.97
N THR A 91 -27.90 11.54 -20.82
CA THR A 91 -29.00 12.37 -21.30
C THR A 91 -30.33 11.79 -20.86
N ALA A 92 -31.15 12.59 -20.19
CA ALA A 92 -32.54 12.26 -19.89
C ALA A 92 -33.46 13.00 -20.87
N HIS A 93 -34.31 12.25 -21.56
CA HIS A 93 -35.37 12.78 -22.40
C HIS A 93 -36.69 12.72 -21.63
N VAL A 94 -37.28 13.87 -21.34
CA VAL A 94 -38.54 13.98 -20.59
C VAL A 94 -39.28 15.24 -21.02
N ASP A 95 -40.60 15.15 -21.22
CA ASP A 95 -41.44 16.30 -21.62
C ASP A 95 -40.87 17.10 -22.81
N GLY A 96 -40.40 16.39 -23.84
CA GLY A 96 -39.81 17.00 -25.04
C GLY A 96 -38.43 17.65 -24.82
N ARG A 97 -37.86 17.57 -23.62
CA ARG A 97 -36.60 18.21 -23.24
C ARG A 97 -35.47 17.21 -23.08
N LYS A 98 -34.24 17.69 -23.29
CA LYS A 98 -33.00 16.94 -23.06
C LYS A 98 -32.24 17.55 -21.89
N LEU A 99 -32.21 16.85 -20.77
CA LEU A 99 -31.37 17.21 -19.63
C LEU A 99 -30.07 16.40 -19.70
N ARG A 100 -28.93 17.04 -19.43
CA ARG A 100 -27.61 16.40 -19.54
C ARG A 100 -26.87 16.45 -18.21
N SER A 101 -26.22 15.34 -17.88
CA SER A 101 -25.23 15.27 -16.81
C SER A 101 -23.91 14.76 -17.37
N TYR A 102 -22.83 15.50 -17.13
CA TYR A 102 -21.48 15.07 -17.44
C TYR A 102 -20.97 14.12 -16.37
N VAL A 103 -20.47 12.96 -16.76
CA VAL A 103 -19.98 11.93 -15.84
C VAL A 103 -18.49 11.73 -16.07
N SER A 104 -17.71 11.93 -15.02
CA SER A 104 -16.29 11.60 -14.97
C SER A 104 -16.13 10.31 -14.17
N VAL A 105 -15.40 9.34 -14.71
CA VAL A 105 -15.07 8.10 -14.02
C VAL A 105 -13.57 8.03 -13.81
N PHE A 106 -13.18 7.76 -12.57
CA PHE A 106 -11.78 7.61 -12.17
C PHE A 106 -11.48 6.21 -11.67
N GLN A 107 -10.23 5.78 -11.81
CA GLN A 107 -9.72 4.52 -11.27
C GLN A 107 -8.34 4.75 -10.65
N ILE A 108 -8.11 4.17 -9.48
CA ILE A 108 -6.78 4.08 -8.87
C ILE A 108 -6.22 2.66 -9.08
N HIS A 109 -4.96 2.55 -9.51
CA HIS A 109 -4.33 1.26 -9.87
C HIS A 109 -4.33 0.23 -8.77
N ARG A 110 -4.20 0.67 -7.51
CA ARG A 110 -4.13 -0.22 -6.35
C ARG A 110 -4.84 0.42 -5.17
N LYS A 111 -5.83 -0.29 -4.63
CA LYS A 111 -6.50 0.08 -3.39
C LYS A 111 -5.71 -0.30 -2.16
N ASP A 112 -4.83 -1.28 -2.29
CA ASP A 112 -3.96 -1.76 -1.22
C ASP A 112 -2.53 -1.88 -1.77
N VAL A 113 -1.57 -1.33 -1.03
CA VAL A 113 -0.14 -1.36 -1.34
C VAL A 113 0.59 -1.86 -0.11
N THR A 114 1.41 -2.90 -0.27
CA THR A 114 2.37 -3.32 0.76
C THR A 114 3.76 -2.90 0.30
N LEU A 115 4.53 -2.30 1.20
CA LEU A 115 5.94 -1.95 0.98
C LEU A 115 6.78 -2.66 2.04
N GLY A 116 8.05 -2.92 1.71
CA GLY A 116 9.06 -3.24 2.70
C GLY A 116 9.78 -1.99 3.20
N ASP A 117 10.70 -2.15 4.14
CA ASP A 117 11.60 -1.08 4.60
C ASP A 117 12.28 -0.40 3.40
N ASN A 118 12.21 0.93 3.33
CA ASN A 118 12.69 1.76 2.22
C ASN A 118 12.07 1.47 0.84
N GLY A 119 11.02 0.64 0.78
CA GLY A 119 10.33 0.31 -0.45
C GLY A 119 9.62 1.51 -1.08
N GLN A 120 9.50 1.48 -2.40
CA GLN A 120 8.76 2.49 -3.16
C GLN A 120 7.81 1.83 -4.16
N GLN A 121 6.68 2.49 -4.43
CA GLN A 121 5.74 2.04 -5.43
C GLN A 121 5.08 3.21 -6.13
N THR A 122 5.10 3.20 -7.46
CA THR A 122 4.31 4.14 -8.25
C THR A 122 2.83 3.75 -8.22
N ILE A 123 1.98 4.70 -7.86
CA ILE A 123 0.53 4.61 -8.00
C ILE A 123 0.09 5.47 -9.18
N THR A 124 -0.90 4.99 -9.94
CA THR A 124 -1.46 5.69 -11.10
C THR A 124 -2.96 5.85 -10.92
N ILE A 125 -3.47 7.02 -11.27
CA ILE A 125 -4.90 7.32 -11.40
C ILE A 125 -5.21 7.54 -12.87
N TRP A 126 -6.28 6.91 -13.35
CA TRP A 126 -6.83 7.12 -14.70
C TRP A 126 -8.17 7.83 -14.63
N GLY A 127 -8.46 8.64 -15.64
CA GLY A 127 -9.73 9.35 -15.83
C GLY A 127 -9.52 10.72 -16.44
N PRO A 128 -10.53 11.61 -16.47
CA PRO A 128 -10.36 12.98 -16.95
C PRO A 128 -9.63 13.85 -15.91
N VAL A 129 -8.38 13.49 -15.60
CA VAL A 129 -7.55 14.13 -14.56
C VAL A 129 -6.92 15.41 -15.10
N LYS A 130 -7.10 16.52 -14.37
CA LYS A 130 -6.49 17.83 -14.69
C LYS A 130 -5.53 18.29 -13.60
N ASN A 131 -5.89 18.10 -12.34
CA ASN A 131 -5.03 18.33 -11.19
C ASN A 131 -5.27 17.24 -10.13
N VAL A 132 -4.28 17.02 -9.27
CA VAL A 132 -4.39 16.11 -8.13
C VAL A 132 -3.62 16.69 -6.95
N LYS A 133 -4.27 16.74 -5.78
CA LYS A 133 -3.60 17.00 -4.50
C LYS A 133 -3.43 15.69 -3.75
N TRP A 134 -2.18 15.34 -3.45
CA TRP A 134 -1.84 14.11 -2.71
C TRP A 134 -1.64 14.42 -1.23
N SER A 135 -1.97 13.46 -0.38
CA SER A 135 -1.71 13.51 1.07
C SER A 135 -1.54 12.11 1.63
N SER A 136 -0.82 12.00 2.73
CA SER A 136 -0.76 10.79 3.55
C SER A 136 -1.50 11.05 4.87
N SER A 137 -2.21 10.03 5.36
CA SER A 137 -2.78 10.08 6.71
C SER A 137 -1.71 9.96 7.81
N ASP A 138 -0.53 9.44 7.48
CA ASP A 138 0.60 9.27 8.40
C ASP A 138 1.92 9.29 7.61
N GLU A 139 2.61 10.44 7.64
CA GLU A 139 3.88 10.65 6.95
C GLU A 139 5.07 9.94 7.63
N SER A 140 4.92 9.53 8.90
CA SER A 140 5.94 8.71 9.58
C SER A 140 5.97 7.27 9.05
N VAL A 141 4.84 6.82 8.48
CA VAL A 141 4.71 5.50 7.87
C VAL A 141 4.99 5.55 6.36
N ALA A 142 4.34 6.47 5.64
CA ALA A 142 4.50 6.58 4.19
C ALA A 142 4.31 8.01 3.68
N THR A 143 5.12 8.41 2.71
CA THR A 143 5.04 9.74 2.06
C THR A 143 4.80 9.61 0.56
N VAL A 144 4.37 10.71 -0.06
CA VAL A 144 4.19 10.81 -1.51
C VAL A 144 5.20 11.78 -2.11
N SER A 145 5.83 11.39 -3.21
CA SER A 145 6.77 12.23 -3.97
C SER A 145 6.60 12.04 -5.48
N ASN A 146 7.38 12.78 -6.28
CA ASN A 146 7.51 12.61 -7.73
C ASN A 146 6.16 12.57 -8.46
N THR A 147 5.28 13.52 -8.13
CA THR A 147 3.93 13.58 -8.68
C THR A 147 3.94 14.13 -10.10
N SER A 148 3.14 13.55 -10.99
CA SER A 148 2.92 14.10 -12.33
C SER A 148 1.46 13.97 -12.75
N VAL A 149 1.01 14.89 -13.61
CA VAL A 149 -0.33 14.88 -14.20
C VAL A 149 -0.20 15.10 -15.71
N SER A 150 -0.89 14.28 -16.49
CA SER A 150 -0.99 14.40 -17.94
C SER A 150 -2.46 14.42 -18.33
N SER A 151 -2.96 15.61 -18.62
CA SER A 151 -4.34 15.82 -19.10
C SER A 151 -4.59 15.19 -20.47
N ALA A 152 -3.57 15.15 -21.34
CA ALA A 152 -3.64 14.53 -22.66
C ALA A 152 -3.92 13.02 -22.59
N THR A 153 -3.32 12.34 -21.62
CA THR A 153 -3.51 10.89 -21.41
C THR A 153 -4.58 10.57 -20.37
N GLY A 154 -5.06 11.58 -19.63
CA GLY A 154 -5.98 11.38 -18.51
C GLY A 154 -5.36 10.59 -17.37
N THR A 155 -4.09 10.87 -17.04
CA THR A 155 -3.37 10.15 -15.99
C THR A 155 -2.73 11.07 -14.97
N ALA A 156 -2.67 10.60 -13.73
CA ALA A 156 -1.80 11.15 -12.71
C ALA A 156 -1.00 10.04 -12.04
N LYS A 157 0.26 10.32 -11.74
CA LYS A 157 1.17 9.38 -11.08
C LYS A 157 1.77 10.01 -9.84
N ALA A 158 2.10 9.16 -8.87
CA ALA A 158 2.82 9.54 -7.67
C ALA A 158 3.65 8.35 -7.17
N VAL A 159 4.77 8.61 -6.53
CA VAL A 159 5.59 7.58 -5.88
C VAL A 159 5.26 7.57 -4.40
N ILE A 160 4.80 6.43 -3.90
CA ILE A 160 4.61 6.17 -2.46
C ILE A 160 5.93 5.62 -1.92
N ASN A 161 6.45 6.24 -0.86
CA ASN A 161 7.71 5.86 -0.22
C ASN A 161 7.44 5.38 1.20
N ALA A 162 8.00 4.24 1.57
CA ALA A 162 8.03 3.78 2.95
C ALA A 162 8.95 4.66 3.82
N LYS A 163 8.51 4.95 5.05
CA LYS A 163 9.30 5.65 6.08
C LYS A 163 9.44 4.85 7.37
N GLY A 164 8.37 4.19 7.79
CA GLY A 164 8.34 3.42 9.03
C GLY A 164 7.25 2.36 9.01
N LYS A 165 7.42 1.30 9.80
CA LYS A 165 6.44 0.22 9.90
C LYS A 165 5.09 0.76 10.39
N GLY A 166 4.00 0.25 9.83
CA GLY A 166 2.66 0.70 10.20
C GLY A 166 1.67 0.71 9.05
N LYS A 167 0.60 1.47 9.20
CA LYS A 167 -0.46 1.62 8.19
C LYS A 167 -0.73 3.10 7.95
N ALA A 168 -0.82 3.48 6.69
CA ALA A 168 -1.22 4.81 6.25
C ALA A 168 -2.26 4.71 5.15
N THR A 169 -2.95 5.81 4.86
CA THR A 169 -3.82 5.94 3.70
C THR A 169 -3.30 7.08 2.85
N ILE A 170 -3.00 6.79 1.59
CA ILE A 170 -2.70 7.82 0.59
C ILE A 170 -4.00 8.27 -0.04
N LYS A 171 -4.29 9.56 0.07
CA LYS A 171 -5.46 10.20 -0.50
C LYS A 171 -5.04 11.10 -1.66
N ALA A 172 -5.75 10.93 -2.77
CA ALA A 172 -5.62 11.73 -3.98
C ALA A 172 -6.92 12.49 -4.23
N GLU A 173 -6.89 13.81 -4.05
CA GLU A 173 -8.01 14.68 -4.38
C GLU A 173 -7.89 15.15 -5.83
N VAL A 174 -8.68 14.53 -6.70
CA VAL A 174 -8.69 14.76 -8.15
C VAL A 174 -9.64 15.89 -8.49
N ASN A 175 -9.16 16.85 -9.28
CA ASN A 175 -9.94 17.98 -9.79
C ASN A 175 -10.63 18.83 -8.68
N GLY A 176 -10.19 18.71 -7.42
CA GLY A 176 -10.81 19.33 -6.24
C GLY A 176 -12.23 18.82 -5.93
N ARG A 177 -12.62 17.65 -6.45
CA ARG A 177 -14.01 17.15 -6.37
C ARG A 177 -14.13 15.69 -5.97
N LYS A 178 -13.15 14.86 -6.31
CA LYS A 178 -13.18 13.42 -6.03
C LYS A 178 -11.93 12.99 -5.26
N ALA A 179 -12.13 12.49 -4.05
CA ALA A 179 -11.09 11.78 -3.32
C ALA A 179 -11.04 10.31 -3.75
N LEU A 180 -9.84 9.82 -4.06
CA LEU A 180 -9.51 8.41 -4.21
C LEU A 180 -8.50 8.03 -3.13
N GLU A 181 -8.61 6.83 -2.61
CA GLU A 181 -7.77 6.35 -1.50
C GLU A 181 -7.08 5.04 -1.84
N SER A 182 -5.86 4.90 -1.34
CA SER A 182 -5.06 3.69 -1.35
C SER A 182 -4.53 3.43 0.05
N LYS A 183 -4.83 2.25 0.61
CA LYS A 183 -4.30 1.80 1.90
C LYS A 183 -2.88 1.31 1.70
N VAL A 184 -1.98 1.80 2.54
CA VAL A 184 -0.55 1.46 2.51
C VAL A 184 -0.19 0.73 3.80
N THR A 185 0.51 -0.38 3.65
CA THR A 185 1.07 -1.15 4.76
C THR A 185 2.60 -1.21 4.65
N VAL A 186 3.21 -0.62 5.67
CA VAL A 186 4.59 -0.70 6.19
C VAL A 186 5.05 -2.05 6.70
N ALA A 187 5.41 -3.04 5.88
CA ALA A 187 5.88 -4.33 6.39
C ALA A 187 7.37 -4.28 6.78
N SER A 188 7.74 -5.00 7.85
CA SER A 188 9.14 -5.09 8.31
C SER A 188 9.51 -6.52 8.69
N ILE A 189 10.81 -6.79 8.73
CA ILE A 189 11.40 -8.06 9.16
C ILE A 189 12.18 -7.85 10.45
N ASN A 190 11.95 -8.72 11.43
CA ASN A 190 12.55 -8.62 12.76
C ASN A 190 13.23 -9.95 13.15
N PRO A 191 14.49 -9.91 13.63
CA PRO A 191 15.39 -8.74 13.66
C PRO A 191 15.88 -8.32 12.27
N GLN A 192 16.42 -7.10 12.16
CA GLN A 192 17.00 -6.55 10.92
C GLN A 192 18.42 -7.06 10.64
N SER A 193 19.10 -7.54 11.68
CA SER A 193 20.36 -8.27 11.58
C SER A 193 20.42 -9.40 12.61
N VAL A 194 21.12 -10.47 12.28
CA VAL A 194 21.32 -11.63 13.16
C VAL A 194 22.80 -11.99 13.16
N VAL A 195 23.35 -12.27 14.34
CA VAL A 195 24.66 -12.90 14.49
C VAL A 195 24.46 -14.29 15.08
N LEU A 196 24.83 -15.33 14.34
CA LEU A 196 24.79 -16.75 14.74
C LEU A 196 26.20 -17.29 14.93
N GLU A 197 26.30 -18.45 15.57
CA GLU A 197 27.57 -19.19 15.76
C GLU A 197 27.37 -20.67 15.41
N ILE A 198 28.37 -21.26 14.77
CA ILE A 198 28.39 -22.68 14.47
C ILE A 198 28.69 -23.50 15.74
N GLY A 199 27.95 -24.60 15.90
CA GLY A 199 28.21 -25.60 16.96
C GLY A 199 27.93 -25.09 18.37
N ASP A 200 27.17 -24.01 18.53
CA ASP A 200 26.64 -23.56 19.82
C ASP A 200 25.24 -24.16 20.05
N TRP A 201 24.94 -24.62 21.26
CA TRP A 201 23.69 -25.31 21.60
C TRP A 201 22.45 -24.41 21.41
N TYR A 202 22.59 -23.09 21.63
CA TYR A 202 21.50 -22.12 21.46
C TYR A 202 21.73 -21.09 20.33
N GLY A 203 22.97 -20.88 19.91
CA GLY A 203 23.37 -19.81 19.00
C GLY A 203 23.31 -20.09 17.50
N HIS A 204 23.07 -21.33 17.10
CA HIS A 204 23.06 -21.70 15.69
C HIS A 204 21.73 -21.40 14.98
N LEU A 205 20.73 -20.88 15.71
CA LEU A 205 19.35 -20.71 15.22
C LEU A 205 18.74 -19.37 15.59
N LYS A 206 17.94 -18.83 14.67
CA LYS A 206 17.07 -17.68 14.94
C LYS A 206 15.80 -17.75 14.11
N THR A 207 14.66 -17.43 14.70
CA THR A 207 13.41 -17.28 13.94
C THR A 207 13.18 -15.81 13.59
N LEU A 208 13.00 -15.55 12.30
CA LEU A 208 12.65 -14.25 11.76
C LEU A 208 11.12 -14.08 11.79
N LYS A 209 10.67 -12.87 12.11
CA LYS A 209 9.25 -12.51 12.15
C LYS A 209 8.96 -11.41 11.15
N ILE A 210 7.85 -11.55 10.43
CA ILE A 210 7.31 -10.48 9.59
C ILE A 210 6.26 -9.72 10.39
N GLU A 211 6.41 -8.41 10.45
CA GLU A 211 5.52 -7.50 11.18
C GLU A 211 4.76 -6.58 10.20
N GLY A 212 3.58 -6.09 10.64
CA GLY A 212 2.79 -5.10 9.91
C GLY A 212 1.86 -5.66 8.84
N VAL A 213 2.08 -6.89 8.36
CA VAL A 213 1.31 -7.50 7.27
C VAL A 213 0.90 -8.94 7.60
N SER A 214 -0.30 -9.34 7.16
CA SER A 214 -0.75 -10.72 7.15
C SER A 214 -0.36 -11.41 5.85
N GLY A 215 0.09 -12.65 5.93
CA GLY A 215 0.45 -13.46 4.77
C GLY A 215 1.52 -14.48 5.15
N LYS A 216 1.64 -15.55 4.37
CA LYS A 216 2.73 -16.52 4.51
C LYS A 216 3.89 -16.07 3.62
N PRO A 217 5.03 -15.61 4.18
CA PRO A 217 6.18 -15.24 3.37
C PRO A 217 6.79 -16.46 2.68
N THR A 218 7.38 -16.24 1.51
CA THR A 218 8.33 -17.19 0.91
C THR A 218 9.75 -16.74 1.22
N TRP A 219 10.57 -17.66 1.70
CA TRP A 219 11.91 -17.38 2.21
C TRP A 219 13.00 -17.85 1.24
N THR A 220 14.03 -17.03 1.07
CA THR A 220 15.25 -17.39 0.34
C THR A 220 16.49 -16.93 1.09
N THR A 221 17.64 -17.54 0.78
CA THR A 221 18.96 -17.14 1.29
C THR A 221 19.86 -16.83 0.10
N SER A 222 20.69 -15.79 0.21
CA SER A 222 21.71 -15.50 -0.80
C SER A 222 22.87 -16.50 -0.78
N ASN A 223 23.11 -17.16 0.35
CA ASN A 223 24.21 -18.12 0.49
C ASN A 223 23.86 -19.27 1.45
N LYS A 224 23.56 -20.44 0.86
CA LYS A 224 23.21 -21.67 1.61
C LYS A 224 24.37 -22.29 2.38
N SER A 225 25.62 -22.04 1.98
CA SER A 225 26.77 -22.54 2.74
C SER A 225 26.99 -21.75 4.02
N VAL A 226 26.46 -20.53 4.11
CA VAL A 226 26.51 -19.69 5.32
C VAL A 226 25.28 -19.90 6.19
N ALA A 227 24.08 -19.74 5.63
CA ALA A 227 22.83 -19.91 6.39
C ALA A 227 21.68 -20.40 5.51
N ILE A 228 20.82 -21.25 6.06
CA ILE A 228 19.57 -21.69 5.45
C ILE A 228 18.36 -21.18 6.24
N VAL A 229 17.21 -21.06 5.59
CA VAL A 229 15.96 -20.63 6.21
C VAL A 229 14.84 -21.58 5.79
N ASN A 230 14.01 -22.01 6.74
CA ASN A 230 12.86 -22.87 6.45
C ASN A 230 11.59 -22.05 6.15
N LYS A 231 10.49 -22.75 5.82
CA LYS A 231 9.19 -22.14 5.51
C LYS A 231 8.60 -21.28 6.64
N ASP A 232 8.99 -21.52 7.88
CA ASP A 232 8.48 -20.83 9.07
C ASP A 232 9.40 -19.67 9.50
N GLY A 233 10.42 -19.35 8.70
CA GLY A 233 11.38 -18.27 8.97
C GLY A 233 12.46 -18.63 9.99
N ARG A 234 12.61 -19.92 10.35
CA ARG A 234 13.72 -20.39 11.19
C ARG A 234 14.99 -20.48 10.35
N VAL A 235 15.95 -19.63 10.69
CA VAL A 235 17.30 -19.57 10.11
C VAL A 235 18.22 -20.48 10.91
N GLU A 236 19.06 -21.22 10.21
CA GLU A 236 20.10 -22.08 10.75
C GLU A 236 21.47 -21.74 10.15
N ALA A 237 22.47 -21.58 11.01
CA ALA A 237 23.86 -21.39 10.64
C ALA A 237 24.46 -22.68 10.02
N LYS A 238 25.19 -22.54 8.92
CA LYS A 238 25.84 -23.64 8.20
C LYS A 238 27.35 -23.46 8.02
N GLY A 239 27.82 -22.22 7.88
CA GLY A 239 29.22 -21.92 7.59
C GLY A 239 29.54 -20.46 7.93
N PRO A 240 30.81 -20.12 8.24
CA PRO A 240 31.18 -18.76 8.60
C PRO A 240 31.04 -17.83 7.40
N GLY A 241 30.54 -16.62 7.64
CA GLY A 241 30.35 -15.61 6.59
C GLY A 241 29.08 -14.80 6.75
N ILE A 242 28.65 -14.15 5.68
CA ILE A 242 27.45 -13.31 5.65
C ILE A 242 26.50 -13.84 4.58
N ALA A 243 25.22 -13.97 4.96
CA ALA A 243 24.12 -14.27 4.05
C ALA A 243 23.00 -13.24 4.25
N THR A 244 22.30 -12.91 3.18
CA THR A 244 21.07 -12.13 3.23
C THR A 244 19.89 -13.08 3.14
N ILE A 245 19.02 -13.05 4.14
CA ILE A 245 17.75 -13.78 4.12
C ILE A 245 16.68 -12.84 3.59
N THR A 246 15.93 -13.29 2.58
CA THR A 246 14.85 -12.52 1.97
C THR A 246 13.51 -13.19 2.23
N ALA A 247 12.55 -12.42 2.72
CA ALA A 247 11.13 -12.78 2.78
C ALA A 247 10.37 -12.05 1.68
N ASN A 248 9.62 -12.77 0.85
CA ASN A 248 8.67 -12.17 -0.08
C ASN A 248 7.25 -12.35 0.48
N VAL A 249 6.55 -11.25 0.74
CA VAL A 249 5.18 -11.25 1.30
C VAL A 249 4.34 -10.20 0.58
N ASN A 250 3.17 -10.61 0.07
CA ASN A 250 2.25 -9.73 -0.68
C ASN A 250 2.91 -8.89 -1.79
N GLY A 251 3.93 -9.45 -2.46
CA GLY A 251 4.69 -8.79 -3.51
C GLY A 251 5.84 -7.88 -3.03
N SER A 252 5.97 -7.66 -1.73
CA SER A 252 7.07 -6.90 -1.12
C SER A 252 8.22 -7.81 -0.73
N LYS A 253 9.46 -7.33 -0.94
CA LYS A 253 10.69 -8.00 -0.48
C LYS A 253 11.18 -7.35 0.80
N LEU A 254 11.45 -8.17 1.81
CA LEU A 254 12.05 -7.79 3.09
C LEU A 254 13.36 -8.55 3.25
N THR A 255 14.40 -7.90 3.74
CA THR A 255 15.73 -8.50 3.86
C THR A 255 16.29 -8.31 5.26
N THR A 256 16.95 -9.34 5.79
CA THR A 256 17.79 -9.25 6.99
C THR A 256 19.17 -9.80 6.67
N GLU A 257 20.20 -9.18 7.25
CA GLU A 257 21.55 -9.75 7.22
C GLU A 257 21.69 -10.83 8.29
N VAL A 258 22.34 -11.93 7.96
CA VAL A 258 22.71 -13.00 8.87
C VAL A 258 24.22 -13.20 8.76
N LYS A 259 24.93 -12.82 9.83
CA LYS A 259 26.34 -13.10 10.01
C LYS A 259 26.49 -14.39 10.81
N VAL A 260 27.37 -15.28 10.38
CA VAL A 260 27.66 -16.55 11.05
C VAL A 260 29.13 -16.55 11.44
N LEU A 261 29.38 -16.72 12.73
CA LEU A 261 30.72 -16.79 13.32
C LEU A 261 31.13 -18.25 13.53
N GLN A 262 32.42 -18.51 13.42
CA GLN A 262 33.01 -19.79 13.79
C GLN A 262 34.34 -19.58 14.51
N LEU A 263 34.40 -20.01 15.76
CA LEU A 263 35.65 -20.08 16.50
C LEU A 263 36.46 -21.31 16.03
N SER A 264 37.77 -21.13 15.81
CA SER A 264 38.64 -22.19 15.29
C SER A 264 38.67 -23.42 16.19
N GLU A 265 38.72 -23.22 17.51
CA GLU A 265 38.73 -24.30 18.51
C GLU A 265 37.85 -23.94 19.69
N LYS A 266 36.95 -24.85 20.08
CA LYS A 266 36.08 -24.69 21.27
C LYS A 266 36.62 -25.40 22.50
N ASN A 267 37.46 -26.42 22.32
CA ASN A 267 38.08 -27.17 23.39
C ASN A 267 39.45 -27.63 22.92
N PHE A 268 40.51 -27.31 23.66
CA PHE A 268 41.85 -27.79 23.34
C PHE A 268 42.70 -27.97 24.61
N THR A 269 43.84 -28.64 24.44
CA THR A 269 44.82 -28.87 25.50
C THR A 269 46.14 -28.24 25.08
N LEU A 270 46.86 -27.64 26.03
CA LEU A 270 48.23 -27.17 25.86
C LEU A 270 49.14 -27.91 26.85
N ASN A 271 50.38 -28.16 26.44
CA ASN A 271 51.46 -28.54 27.35
C ASN A 271 52.13 -27.28 27.92
N ASP A 272 52.98 -27.47 28.93
CA ASP A 272 53.73 -26.37 29.54
C ASP A 272 54.54 -25.59 28.48
N GLY A 273 54.45 -24.27 28.54
CA GLY A 273 55.05 -23.34 27.58
C GLY A 273 54.44 -23.31 26.17
N GLU A 274 53.49 -24.18 25.84
CA GLU A 274 52.86 -24.25 24.51
C GLU A 274 51.93 -23.04 24.26
N ALA A 275 51.79 -22.66 22.99
CA ALA A 275 50.89 -21.62 22.55
C ALA A 275 50.09 -22.04 21.32
N MET A 276 48.84 -21.57 21.25
CA MET A 276 47.92 -21.76 20.14
C MET A 276 47.37 -20.42 19.68
N LYS A 277 47.17 -20.25 18.37
CA LYS A 277 46.45 -19.09 17.84
C LYS A 277 45.00 -19.41 17.56
N LEU A 278 44.09 -18.84 18.35
CA LEU A 278 42.66 -18.89 18.07
C LEU A 278 42.29 -17.89 16.96
N LYS A 279 41.32 -18.27 16.13
CA LYS A 279 40.79 -17.44 15.05
C LYS A 279 39.27 -17.46 15.09
N VAL A 280 38.65 -16.33 14.74
CA VAL A 280 37.21 -16.27 14.46
C VAL A 280 37.02 -16.04 12.97
N ALA A 281 36.38 -16.99 12.30
CA ALA A 281 35.95 -16.85 10.91
C ALA A 281 34.55 -16.21 10.84
N GLY A 282 34.25 -15.57 9.71
CA GLY A 282 32.94 -14.97 9.43
C GLY A 282 32.79 -13.52 9.87
N THR A 283 33.87 -12.89 10.33
CA THR A 283 33.92 -11.47 10.69
C THR A 283 35.27 -10.86 10.36
N ASN A 284 35.28 -9.55 10.16
CA ASN A 284 36.47 -8.70 10.06
C ASN A 284 36.50 -7.65 11.18
N SER A 285 35.55 -7.71 12.13
CA SER A 285 35.47 -6.80 13.26
C SER A 285 36.61 -7.07 14.25
N ASN A 286 36.96 -6.07 15.05
CA ASN A 286 37.88 -6.27 16.17
C ASN A 286 37.29 -7.29 17.16
N ILE A 287 38.16 -8.15 17.68
CA ILE A 287 37.79 -9.24 18.58
C ILE A 287 38.35 -8.93 19.96
N ASP A 288 37.48 -8.94 20.97
CA ASP A 288 37.86 -8.81 22.36
C ASP A 288 38.13 -10.19 22.96
N TRP A 289 39.38 -10.43 23.33
CA TRP A 289 39.84 -11.68 23.92
C TRP A 289 40.04 -11.52 25.42
N HIS A 290 39.56 -12.49 26.20
CA HIS A 290 39.74 -12.49 27.65
C HIS A 290 39.91 -13.92 28.19
N SER A 291 40.88 -14.12 29.09
CA SER A 291 41.01 -15.37 29.85
C SER A 291 40.36 -15.19 31.21
N ASN A 292 39.48 -16.11 31.59
CA ASN A 292 38.88 -16.12 32.92
C ASN A 292 39.87 -16.52 34.03
N ASN A 293 41.03 -17.07 33.67
CA ASN A 293 42.04 -17.55 34.60
C ASN A 293 43.44 -17.39 34.01
N THR A 294 44.04 -16.23 34.25
CA THR A 294 45.37 -15.87 33.73
C THR A 294 46.52 -16.62 34.39
N SER A 295 46.30 -17.28 35.54
CA SER A 295 47.32 -18.16 36.13
C SER A 295 47.43 -19.51 35.41
N VAL A 296 46.47 -19.84 34.54
CA VAL A 296 46.46 -21.06 33.73
C VAL A 296 46.81 -20.75 32.27
N VAL A 297 46.15 -19.76 31.65
CA VAL A 297 46.46 -19.29 30.29
C VAL A 297 46.29 -17.79 30.14
N THR A 298 47.16 -17.15 29.35
CA THR A 298 46.95 -15.77 28.87
C THR A 298 46.50 -15.78 27.42
N VAL A 299 45.84 -14.70 26.98
CA VAL A 299 45.47 -14.50 25.57
C VAL A 299 45.83 -13.08 25.15
N ALA A 300 46.53 -12.95 24.02
CA ALA A 300 46.87 -11.68 23.40
C ALA A 300 45.74 -11.17 22.49
N ASN A 301 45.78 -9.88 22.14
CA ASN A 301 44.77 -9.26 21.26
C ASN A 301 44.68 -9.87 19.86
N ASP A 302 45.73 -10.58 19.42
CA ASP A 302 45.75 -11.28 18.14
C ASP A 302 45.20 -12.72 18.21
N GLY A 303 44.67 -13.13 19.36
CA GLY A 303 44.14 -14.46 19.63
C GLY A 303 45.19 -15.51 20.04
N THR A 304 46.45 -15.13 20.27
CA THR A 304 47.47 -16.07 20.74
C THR A 304 47.25 -16.42 22.21
N VAL A 305 46.88 -17.68 22.48
CA VAL A 305 46.68 -18.26 23.81
C VAL A 305 47.95 -18.99 24.23
N LYS A 306 48.51 -18.67 25.41
CA LYS A 306 49.74 -19.27 25.92
C LYS A 306 49.51 -19.94 27.28
N ALA A 307 50.07 -21.15 27.45
CA ALA A 307 50.09 -21.85 28.73
C ALA A 307 50.94 -21.10 29.77
N VAL A 308 50.42 -21.01 31.00
CA VAL A 308 51.09 -20.38 32.16
C VAL A 308 51.24 -21.36 33.31
N GLY A 309 50.21 -22.14 33.61
CA GLY A 309 50.21 -23.09 34.73
C GLY A 309 49.18 -24.19 34.54
N LYS A 310 49.38 -25.32 35.21
CA LYS A 310 48.48 -26.48 35.12
C LYS A 310 47.07 -26.12 35.60
N GLY A 311 46.05 -26.54 34.87
CA GLY A 311 44.66 -26.28 35.25
C GLY A 311 43.70 -26.18 34.08
N ASN A 312 42.52 -25.61 34.36
CA ASN A 312 41.47 -25.35 33.38
C ASN A 312 41.20 -23.84 33.30
N ALA A 313 40.94 -23.35 32.09
CA ALA A 313 40.52 -21.98 31.84
C ALA A 313 39.52 -21.91 30.69
N ILE A 314 38.88 -20.75 30.56
CA ILE A 314 37.99 -20.40 29.47
C ILE A 314 38.53 -19.10 28.85
N ILE A 315 38.77 -19.16 27.54
CA ILE A 315 38.96 -17.97 26.71
C ILE A 315 37.58 -17.52 26.22
N MET A 316 37.18 -16.33 26.65
CA MET A 316 35.99 -15.61 26.17
C MET A 316 36.38 -14.76 24.96
N VAL A 317 35.59 -14.87 23.89
CA VAL A 317 35.84 -14.23 22.60
C VAL A 317 34.60 -13.43 22.23
N THR A 318 34.67 -12.10 22.36
CA THR A 318 33.52 -11.22 22.07
C THR A 318 33.75 -10.48 20.76
N VAL A 319 32.81 -10.63 19.82
CA VAL A 319 32.84 -9.95 18.53
C VAL A 319 31.42 -9.81 17.97
N ASP A 320 31.13 -8.69 17.31
CA ASP A 320 29.82 -8.41 16.71
C ASP A 320 28.64 -8.55 17.69
N GLY A 321 28.85 -8.18 18.96
CA GLY A 321 27.83 -8.27 20.01
C GLY A 321 27.55 -9.70 20.52
N ARG A 322 28.40 -10.67 20.17
CA ARG A 322 28.29 -12.06 20.58
C ARG A 322 29.55 -12.54 21.28
N THR A 323 29.39 -13.24 22.40
CA THR A 323 30.49 -13.90 23.12
C THR A 323 30.47 -15.40 22.86
N MET A 324 31.60 -15.92 22.39
CA MET A 324 31.86 -17.36 22.23
C MET A 324 32.92 -17.79 23.26
N ASN A 325 32.90 -19.06 23.66
CA ASN A 325 33.82 -19.57 24.67
C ASN A 325 34.66 -20.72 24.10
N SER A 326 35.95 -20.72 24.45
CA SER A 326 36.86 -21.85 24.23
C SER A 326 37.41 -22.36 25.55
N ARG A 327 37.26 -23.65 25.83
CA ARG A 327 37.83 -24.30 27.01
C ARG A 327 39.27 -24.72 26.73
N VAL A 328 40.16 -24.42 27.68
CA VAL A 328 41.57 -24.80 27.60
C VAL A 328 41.96 -25.61 28.83
N ILE A 329 42.69 -26.69 28.61
CA ILE A 329 43.30 -27.52 29.66
C ILE A 329 44.81 -27.43 29.51
N VAL A 330 45.54 -27.08 30.57
CA VAL A 330 47.00 -27.12 30.59
C VAL A 330 47.45 -28.31 31.45
N LYS A 331 48.25 -29.20 30.87
CA LYS A 331 48.71 -30.46 31.51
C LYS A 331 50.11 -30.34 32.11
#